data_AF-A0ABD0QVY6-F1
#
_entry.id   AF-A0ABD0QVY6-F1
#
_cell.length_a   1.000
_cell.length_b   1.000
_cell.length_c   1.000
_cell.angle_alpha   90.00
_cell.angle_beta   90.00
_cell.angle_gamma   90.00
#
_symmetry.space_group_name_H-M   'P 1'
#
loop_
_entity.id
_entity.type
_entity.pdbx_description
1 polymer ?
#
loop_
_entity_poly.entity_id
_entity_poly.type
_entity_poly.pdbx_seq_one_letter_code
_entity_poly.pdbx_strand_id
1 'polypeptide(L)' 'GYSLLVMKIPTLKSLGLRSLKRIGDGGIYITGNKQLCYHHTVNWTRLAARNPSTSKTTTHKSYA' A
#
# COMPACT_ATOMS: atom_id res chain seq x y z
N GLY A 1 11.50 -3.04 8.39
CA GLY A 1 11.24 -1.63 8.03
C GLY A 1 10.10 -1.55 7.01
N TYR A 2 9.56 -0.36 6.78
CA TYR A 2 8.56 -0.10 5.74
C TYR A 2 9.21 0.68 4.59
N SER A 3 8.91 0.29 3.35
CA SER A 3 9.33 1.04 2.15
C SER A 3 8.24 1.99 1.65
N LEU A 4 6.99 1.76 2.05
CA LEU A 4 5.87 2.66 1.77
C LEU A 4 4.96 2.73 3.01
N LEU A 5 4.77 3.94 3.54
CA LEU A 5 3.92 4.23 4.69
C LEU A 5 3.02 5.42 4.36
N VAL A 6 1.71 5.22 4.32
CA VAL A 6 0.74 6.28 4.01
C VAL A 6 -0.42 6.20 4.99
N MET A 7 -0.51 7.16 5.91
CA MET A 7 -1.44 7.07 7.03
C MET A 7 -2.16 8.37 7.34
N LYS A 8 -3.45 8.25 7.63
CA LYS A 8 -4.26 9.32 8.24
C LYS A 8 -4.23 10.64 7.45
N ILE A 9 -4.32 10.56 6.12
CA ILE A 9 -4.43 11.75 5.25
C ILE A 9 -5.89 11.83 4.73
N PRO A 10 -6.77 12.66 5.34
CA PRO A 10 -8.20 12.65 5.06
C PRO A 10 -8.55 13.07 3.62
N THR A 11 -7.71 13.91 3.01
CA THR A 11 -7.92 14.49 1.68
C THR A 11 -7.23 13.73 0.54
N LEU A 12 -6.46 12.68 0.87
CA LEU A 12 -5.70 11.94 -0.13
C LEU A 12 -6.63 11.09 -0.99
N LYS A 13 -6.73 11.42 -2.28
CA LYS A 13 -7.59 10.72 -3.24
C LYS A 13 -6.86 9.68 -4.09
N SER A 14 -5.55 9.83 -4.29
CA SER A 14 -4.75 8.92 -5.13
C SER A 14 -3.28 8.95 -4.71
N LEU A 15 -2.58 7.84 -4.92
CA LEU A 15 -1.13 7.73 -4.68
C LEU A 15 -0.29 8.09 -5.92
N GLY A 16 -0.89 8.18 -7.12
CA GLY A 16 -0.18 8.56 -8.33
C GLY A 16 0.88 7.56 -8.85
N LEU A 17 0.89 6.31 -8.38
CA LEU A 17 1.94 5.31 -8.65
C LEU A 17 1.89 4.66 -10.05
N ARG A 18 1.44 5.39 -11.08
CA ARG A 18 1.19 4.83 -12.44
C ARG A 18 2.43 4.27 -13.13
N SER A 19 3.60 4.82 -12.84
CA SER A 19 4.89 4.38 -13.40
C SER A 19 5.68 3.48 -12.45
N LEU A 20 5.14 3.15 -11.28
CA LEU A 20 5.83 2.36 -10.28
C LEU A 20 5.94 0.91 -10.76
N LYS A 21 7.19 0.41 -10.88
CA LYS A 21 7.46 -0.95 -11.34
C LYS A 21 7.72 -1.92 -10.18
N ARG A 22 8.37 -1.43 -9.12
CA ARG A 22 8.79 -2.21 -7.95
C ARG A 22 8.90 -1.35 -6.70
N ILE A 23 8.63 -1.94 -5.56
CA ILE A 23 8.96 -1.47 -4.22
C ILE A 23 10.06 -2.41 -3.69
N GLY A 24 11.15 -1.83 -3.17
CA GLY A 24 12.30 -2.57 -2.65
C GLY A 24 12.00 -3.33 -1.36
N ASP A 25 13.05 -3.70 -0.63
CA ASP A 25 12.92 -4.47 0.60
C ASP A 25 12.30 -3.66 1.73
N GLY A 26 11.04 -3.99 2.04
CA GLY A 26 10.29 -3.44 3.16
C GLY A 26 8.78 -3.60 3.00
N GLY A 27 8.06 -3.46 4.10
CA GLY A 27 6.60 -3.56 4.12
C GLY A 27 5.91 -2.38 3.44
N ILE A 28 4.67 -2.62 3.00
CA ILE A 28 3.75 -1.60 2.52
C ILE A 28 2.64 -1.44 3.56
N TYR A 29 2.42 -0.23 4.04
CA TYR A 29 1.40 0.04 5.06
C TYR A 29 0.59 1.28 4.70
N ILE A 30 -0.69 1.07 4.38
CA ILE A 30 -1.62 2.10 3.95
C ILE A 30 -2.89 1.97 4.80
N THR A 31 -3.19 2.97 5.64
CA THR A 31 -4.37 2.93 6.53
C THR A 31 -4.91 4.31 6.89
N GLY A 32 -6.20 4.42 7.19
CA GLY A 32 -6.82 5.66 7.67
C GLY A 32 -6.93 6.79 6.63
N ASN A 33 -6.72 6.50 5.35
CA ASN A 33 -6.88 7.47 4.25
C ASN A 33 -8.30 7.37 3.68
N LYS A 34 -9.26 7.99 4.37
CA LYS A 34 -10.71 7.79 4.13
C LYS A 34 -11.18 8.08 2.70
N GLN A 35 -10.50 8.98 1.98
CA GLN A 35 -10.85 9.35 0.60
C GLN A 35 -9.99 8.66 -0.46
N LEU A 36 -9.17 7.67 -0.09
CA LEU A 36 -8.20 7.07 -1.00
C LEU A 36 -8.86 6.15 -2.03
N CYS A 37 -8.95 6.63 -3.27
CA CYS A 37 -9.47 5.88 -4.40
C CYS A 37 -8.40 4.99 -5.04
N TYR A 38 -8.84 3.96 -5.78
CA TYR A 38 -8.02 3.12 -6.66
C TYR A 38 -6.93 2.25 -5.98
N HIS A 39 -6.72 2.36 -4.67
CA HIS A 39 -5.70 1.55 -3.99
C HIS A 39 -5.95 0.02 -4.12
N HIS A 40 -7.21 -0.39 -4.30
CA HIS A 40 -7.61 -1.78 -4.50
C HIS A 40 -7.39 -2.29 -5.94
N THR A 41 -7.18 -1.41 -6.92
CA THR A 41 -6.89 -1.81 -8.31
C THR A 41 -5.42 -2.11 -8.54
N VAL A 42 -4.57 -1.75 -7.57
CA VAL A 42 -3.13 -1.97 -7.61
C VAL A 42 -2.80 -3.39 -7.12
N ASN A 43 -2.06 -4.15 -7.93
CA ASN A 43 -1.54 -5.45 -7.51
C ASN A 43 -0.26 -5.24 -6.67
N TRP A 44 -0.45 -5.05 -5.36
CA TRP A 44 0.62 -4.81 -4.41
C TRP A 44 1.61 -5.98 -4.31
N THR A 45 1.13 -7.22 -4.47
CA THR A 45 1.98 -8.42 -4.46
C THR A 45 2.96 -8.43 -5.63
N ARG A 46 2.55 -7.95 -6.81
CA ARG A 46 3.43 -7.82 -7.98
C ARG A 46 4.47 -6.71 -7.79
N LEU A 47 4.13 -5.64 -7.09
CA LEU A 47 5.02 -4.50 -6.87
C LEU A 47 6.03 -4.77 -5.74
N ALA A 48 5.64 -5.53 -4.72
CA ALA A 48 6.53 -5.92 -3.63
C ALA A 48 7.65 -6.83 -4.15
N ALA A 49 8.90 -6.56 -3.74
CA ALA A 49 9.97 -7.52 -3.93
C ALA A 49 9.58 -8.86 -3.28
N ARG A 50 9.78 -9.99 -3.97
CA ARG A 50 9.52 -11.35 -3.48
C ARG A 50 10.37 -11.63 -2.23
N ASN A 51 9.89 -11.22 -1.06
CA ASN A 51 10.39 -11.65 0.23
C ASN A 51 9.20 -12.18 1.04
N PRO A 52 9.03 -13.52 1.14
CA PRO A 52 7.88 -14.18 1.77
C PRO A 52 7.66 -13.82 3.26
N SER A 53 8.63 -13.17 3.90
CA SER A 53 8.65 -12.91 5.35
C SER A 53 8.02 -11.58 5.78
N THR A 54 7.68 -10.67 4.85
CA THR A 54 7.15 -9.34 5.21
C THR A 54 5.97 -8.88 4.36
N SER A 55 5.41 -9.75 3.51
CA SER A 55 4.02 -9.60 3.06
C SER A 55 3.06 -9.93 4.19
N LYS A 56 3.21 -9.24 5.33
CA LYS A 56 2.05 -8.89 6.15
C LYS A 56 1.30 -7.86 5.33
N THR A 57 0.60 -8.31 4.29
CA THR A 57 -0.69 -7.71 3.96
C THR A 57 -1.57 -8.06 5.16
N THR A 58 -1.32 -7.37 6.27
CA THR A 58 -2.37 -7.07 7.22
C THR A 58 -3.27 -6.10 6.47
N THR A 59 -3.99 -6.61 5.49
CA THR A 59 -5.43 -6.42 5.46
C THR A 59 -5.90 -6.90 6.82
N HIS A 60 -5.71 -6.06 7.85
CA HIS A 60 -6.88 -5.70 8.62
C HIS A 60 -7.80 -5.18 7.53
N LYS A 61 -8.66 -6.08 7.04
CA LYS A 61 -9.84 -5.71 6.29
C LYS A 61 -10.63 -4.85 7.27
N SER A 62 -10.22 -3.60 7.45
CA SER A 62 -11.10 -2.56 7.95
C SER A 62 -12.01 -2.28 6.77
N TYR A 63 -12.97 -3.20 6.58
CA TYR A 63 -14.26 -2.76 6.14
C TYR A 63 -14.72 -1.78 7.23
N ALA A 64 -15.02 -0.56 6.79
CA ALA A 64 -15.25 0.66 7.56
C ALA A 64 -14.01 1.49 7.91
#